data_AF-A0A3C0IEF6-F1
#
_entry.id   AF-A0A3C0IEF6-F1
#
_cell.length_a   1.000
_cell.length_b   1.000
_cell.length_c   1.000
_cell.angle_alpha   90.00
_cell.angle_beta   90.00
_cell.angle_gamma   90.00
#
_symmetry.space_group_name_H-M   'P 1'
#
loop_
_entity.id
_entity.type
_entity.pdbx_description
1 polymer ?
#
loop_
_entity_poly.entity_id
_entity_poly.type
_entity_poly.pdbx_seq_one_letter_code
_entity_poly.pdbx_strand_id
1 'polypeptide(L)' 'SPYIFEDLAVTILEENPELAQLLDDKKKQDEKFSQDAQAQLNFIYQRSNHYENTYKRYPIFRLNSLDNLTFK' A
#
# COMPACT_ATOMS: atom_id res chain seq x y z
N SER A 1 -7.24 12.86 1.86
CA SER A 1 -7.68 12.84 3.26
C SER A 1 -6.60 12.13 4.06
N PRO A 2 -5.71 12.87 4.75
CA PRO A 2 -4.58 12.30 5.51
C PRO A 2 -5.02 11.56 6.79
N TYR A 3 -6.15 11.98 7.36
CA TYR A 3 -6.61 11.59 8.70
C TYR A 3 -6.94 10.11 8.89
N ILE A 4 -7.38 9.39 7.85
CA ILE A 4 -7.80 7.99 7.97
C ILE A 4 -6.58 7.06 7.98
N PHE A 5 -5.48 7.48 7.35
CA PHE A 5 -4.32 6.62 7.21
C PHE A 5 -3.46 6.59 8.47
N GLU A 6 -3.46 7.65 9.28
CA GLU A 6 -2.70 7.70 10.54
C GLU A 6 -3.17 6.62 11.52
N ASP A 7 -4.49 6.47 11.70
CA ASP A 7 -5.05 5.41 12.55
C ASP A 7 -4.70 4.02 12.01
N LEU A 8 -4.77 3.82 10.69
CA LEU A 8 -4.38 2.56 10.05
C LEU A 8 -2.88 2.27 10.21
N ALA A 9 -2.04 3.29 10.16
CA ALA A 9 -0.59 3.16 10.34
C ALA A 9 -0.25 2.63 11.73
N VAL A 10 -1.01 3.03 12.77
CA VAL A 10 -0.86 2.46 14.12
C VAL A 10 -1.14 0.96 14.11
N THR A 11 -2.28 0.55 13.55
CA THR A 11 -2.64 -0.88 13.45
C THR A 11 -1.60 -1.68 12.66
N ILE A 12 -1.10 -1.14 11.54
CA ILE A 12 -0.05 -1.78 10.74
C ILE A 12 1.23 -2.00 11.57
N LEU A 13 1.62 -1.03 12.40
CA LEU A 13 2.81 -1.15 13.24
C LEU A 13 2.59 -2.12 14.42
N GLU A 14 1.39 -2.17 14.99
CA GLU A 14 1.02 -3.13 16.04
C GLU A 14 1.03 -4.57 15.52
N GLU A 15 0.51 -4.79 14.31
CA GLU A 15 0.48 -6.09 13.65
C GLU A 15 1.85 -6.51 13.09
N ASN A 16 2.77 -5.57 12.87
CA ASN A 16 4.09 -5.82 12.32
C ASN A 16 5.21 -5.18 13.17
N PRO A 17 5.64 -5.84 14.26
CA PRO A 17 6.68 -5.33 15.14
C PRO A 17 8.05 -5.19 14.47
N GLU A 18 8.35 -5.97 13.43
CA GLU A 18 9.58 -5.83 12.64
C GLU A 18 9.59 -4.50 11.88
N LEU A 19 8.46 -4.12 11.27
CA LEU A 19 8.31 -2.83 10.61
C LEU A 19 8.44 -1.65 11.59
N ALA A 20 7.91 -1.80 12.81
CA ALA A 20 8.06 -0.80 13.85
C ALA A 20 9.54 -0.58 14.22
N GLN A 21 10.31 -1.67 14.37
CA GLN A 21 11.75 -1.58 14.63
C GLN A 21 12.50 -0.89 13.48
N LEU A 22 12.20 -1.25 12.24
CA LEU A 22 12.82 -0.61 11.06
C LEU A 22 12.52 0.89 10.97
N LEU A 23 11.29 1.29 11.32
CA LEU A 23 10.91 2.70 11.36
C LEU A 23 11.70 3.46 12.42
N ASP A 24 11.81 2.90 13.63
CA ASP A 24 12.56 3.52 14.72
C ASP A 24 14.05 3.59 14.45
N ASP A 25 14.64 2.56 13.86
CA ASP A 25 16.04 2.58 13.46
C ASP A 25 16.30 3.64 12.39
N LYS A 26 15.38 3.79 11.42
CA LYS A 26 15.50 4.85 10.42
C LYS A 26 15.37 6.24 11.04
N LYS A 27 14.48 6.44 12.02
CA LYS A 27 14.35 7.70 12.76
C LYS A 27 15.63 8.06 13.51
N LYS A 28 16.32 7.07 14.10
CA LYS A 28 17.60 7.29 14.78
C LYS A 28 18.74 7.63 13.82
N GLN A 29 18.74 7.06 12.62
CA GLN A 29 19.80 7.24 11.63
C GLN A 29 19.64 8.52 10.80
N ASP A 30 18.42 9.01 10.63
CA ASP A 30 18.10 10.13 9.74
C ASP A 30 17.21 11.15 10.47
N GLU A 31 17.86 12.20 10.98
CA GLU A 31 17.18 13.27 11.71
C GLU A 31 16.17 14.02 10.83
N LYS A 32 16.43 14.17 9.52
CA LYS A 32 15.48 14.80 8.60
C LYS A 32 14.23 13.95 8.45
N PHE A 33 14.38 12.63 8.33
CA PHE A 33 13.25 11.70 8.31
C PHE A 33 12.49 11.70 9.63
N SER A 34 13.18 11.78 10.76
CA SER A 34 12.53 11.84 12.08
C SER A 34 11.66 13.09 12.26
N GLN A 35 11.97 14.19 11.57
CA GLN A 35 11.19 15.43 11.61
C GLN A 35 10.09 15.49 10.53
N ASP A 36 10.01 14.51 9.63
CA ASP A 36 9.02 14.46 8.55
C ASP A 36 7.98 13.36 8.80
N ALA A 37 6.83 13.75 9.35
CA ALA A 37 5.72 12.85 9.62
C ALA A 37 5.13 12.23 8.34
N GLN A 38 5.10 12.97 7.23
CA GLN A 38 4.58 12.45 5.97
C GLN A 38 5.52 11.37 5.40
N ALA A 39 6.83 11.57 5.52
CA ALA A 39 7.81 10.56 5.14
C ALA A 39 7.70 9.29 6.00
N GLN A 40 7.44 9.43 7.30
CA GLN A 40 7.20 8.29 8.20
C GLN A 40 5.94 7.51 7.81
N LEU A 41 4.81 8.20 7.57
CA LEU A 41 3.58 7.57 7.11
C LEU A 41 3.77 6.88 5.75
N ASN A 42 4.48 7.52 4.81
CA ASN A 42 4.80 6.92 3.52
C ASN A 42 5.69 5.68 3.66
N PHE A 43 6.64 5.68 4.60
CA PHE A 43 7.50 4.52 4.89
C PHE A 43 6.68 3.32 5.38
N ILE A 44 5.71 3.56 6.27
CA ILE A 44 4.76 2.55 6.77
C ILE A 44 3.91 2.04 5.61
N TYR A 45 3.31 2.93 4.83
CA TYR A 45 2.46 2.59 3.69
C TYR A 45 3.18 1.66 2.68
N GLN A 46 4.40 2.03 2.27
CA GLN A 46 5.19 1.28 1.29
C GLN A 46 5.59 -0.13 1.75
N ARG A 47 5.66 -0.35 3.06
CA ARG A 47 6.08 -1.63 3.66
C ARG A 47 4.91 -2.41 4.27
N SER A 48 3.72 -1.84 4.25
CA SER A 48 2.50 -2.54 4.61
C SER A 48 2.10 -3.52 3.52
N ASN A 49 1.46 -4.63 3.89
CA ASN A 49 0.84 -5.55 2.94
C ASN A 49 -0.29 -4.91 2.10
N HIS A 50 -0.72 -3.70 2.45
CA HIS A 50 -1.66 -2.89 1.67
C HIS A 50 -1.02 -2.21 0.46
N TYR A 51 0.30 -2.38 0.25
CA TYR A 51 0.93 -2.07 -1.03
C TYR A 51 0.48 -3.10 -2.07
N GLU A 52 -0.74 -2.95 -2.55
CA GLU A 52 -1.27 -3.74 -3.65
C GLU A 52 -0.40 -3.53 -4.89
N ASN A 53 0.42 -4.53 -5.22
CA ASN A 53 1.11 -4.65 -6.51
C ASN A 53 0.12 -4.77 -7.70
N THR A 54 -1.18 -4.83 -7.41
CA THR A 54 -2.31 -5.04 -8.32
C THR A 54 -2.98 -3.76 -8.80
N TYR A 55 -2.68 -2.58 -8.24
CA TYR A 55 -3.37 -1.32 -8.61
C TYR A 55 -3.17 -0.85 -10.08
N LYS A 56 -2.38 -1.56 -10.89
CA LYS A 56 -2.23 -1.30 -12.34
C LYS A 56 -2.89 -2.34 -13.25
N ARG A 57 -3.69 -3.26 -12.73
CA ARG A 57 -4.42 -4.23 -13.57
C ARG A 57 -5.84 -3.76 -13.79
N TYR A 58 -6.06 -2.99 -14.85
CA TYR A 58 -7.38 -2.90 -15.47
C TYR A 58 -7.63 -4.22 -16.23
N PRO A 59 -8.56 -5.09 -15.82
CA PRO A 59 -8.98 -6.18 -16.67
C PRO A 59 -9.87 -5.60 -17.77
N ILE A 60 -9.28 -5.32 -18.94
CA ILE A 60 -10.08 -5.05 -20.15
C ILE A 60 -10.32 -6.39 -20.86
N PHE A 61 -11.36 -7.10 -20.45
CA PHE A 61 -11.98 -8.09 -21.34
C PHE A 61 -13.34 -7.57 -21.76
N ARG A 62 -13.38 -6.96 -22.95
CA ARG A 62 -14.61 -6.76 -23.71
C ARG A 62 -14.50 -7.61 -24.98
N LEU A 63 -15.01 -8.83 -24.92
CA LEU A 63 -15.44 -9.56 -26.13
C LEU A 63 -16.96 -9.58 -26.13
N ASN A 64 -17.54 -8.47 -26.59
CA ASN A 64 -18.88 -8.51 -27.17
C ASN A 64 -18.71 -8.98 -28.62
N SER A 65 -18.65 -10.30 -28.81
CA SER A 65 -18.87 -10.92 -30.10
C SER A 65 -20.01 -11.91 -29.91
N LEU A 66 -21.22 -11.36 -30.03
CA LEU A 66 -22.40 -12.12 -30.43
C LEU A 66 -22.26 -12.36 -31.92
N ASP A 67 -21.60 -13.44 -32.33
CA ASP A 67 -21.71 -13.92 -33.72
C ASP A 67 -21.87 -15.44 -33.72
N ASN A 68 -23.14 -15.83 -33.81
CA ASN A 68 -23.70 -17.07 -34.33
C ASN A 68 -22.72 -18.16 -34.81
N LEU A 69 -22.64 -19.26 -34.06
CA LEU A 69 -22.25 -20.56 -34.62
C LEU A 69 -23.21 -21.65 -34.12
N THR A 70 -24.41 -21.68 -34.71
CA THR A 70 -25.25 -22.89 -34.70
C THR A 70 -24.61 -23.94 -35.61
N PHE A 71 -24.21 -25.06 -35.03
CA PHE A 71 -23.90 -26.28 -35.75
C PHE A 71 -25.21 -26.96 -36.18
N LYS A 72 -25.47 -27.00 -37.49
CA LYS A 72 -26.23 -28.08 -38.12
C LYS A 72 -25.91 -28.18 -39.62
#